data_AF-A0A495ZKW5-F1
#
_entry.id   AF-A0A495ZKW5-F1
#
_cell.length_a   1.000
_cell.length_b   1.000
_cell.length_c   1.000
_cell.angle_alpha   90.00
_cell.angle_beta   90.00
_cell.angle_gamma   90.00
#
_symmetry.space_group_name_H-M   'P 1'
#
loop_
_entity.id
_entity.type
_entity.pdbx_description
1 polymer ?
#
loop_
_entity_poly.entity_id
_entity_poly.type
_entity_poly.pdbx_seq_one_letter_code
_entity_poly.pdbx_strand_id
1 'polypeptide(L)'
;MKLEEKHKEFVVKCFARFMTLTQIVDAFMEEFEDDLPPTDLSGLPTIEELIEEDHGEKESEIKLEFIDDFIEEHREIFEEKYGDKADEMLKEQALEDYDFEYLQDYTNARDKLRNQILTTHKELLRENLFNRFRRLDINHGQFPDKYKALFKDTRDEFGKNYRIPDLSVMENVVRELEILYGYEKQHILQQSNSKDVTKHMNLAHQILKTIIACNAIDAKPEVVDVTPQDVKKALKKAQKSTTD
;
A
#
# COMPACT_ATOMS: atom_id res chain seq x y z
N MET A 1 -15.00 -12.95 9.77
CA MET A 1 -14.44 -14.09 9.00
C MET A 1 -13.67 -15.05 9.91
N LYS A 2 -13.82 -16.38 9.75
CA LYS A 2 -12.93 -17.37 10.35
C LYS A 2 -11.87 -17.74 9.31
N LEU A 3 -10.58 -17.66 9.66
CA LEU A 3 -9.52 -18.06 8.73
C LEU A 3 -9.45 -19.59 8.68
N GLU A 4 -9.80 -20.13 7.51
CA GLU A 4 -9.55 -21.52 7.15
C GLU A 4 -8.06 -21.84 7.08
N GLU A 5 -7.74 -23.12 6.97
CA GLU A 5 -6.35 -23.57 6.91
C GLU A 5 -5.66 -23.09 5.62
N LYS A 6 -6.36 -23.14 4.48
CA LYS A 6 -5.87 -22.64 3.18
C LYS A 6 -5.41 -21.17 3.25
N HIS A 7 -6.14 -20.33 3.97
CA HIS A 7 -5.81 -18.91 4.17
C HIS A 7 -4.51 -18.72 4.94
N LYS A 8 -4.33 -19.51 6.01
CA LYS A 8 -3.14 -19.42 6.85
C LYS A 8 -1.91 -19.92 6.11
N GLU A 9 -2.04 -21.01 5.36
CA GLU A 9 -0.97 -21.52 4.51
C GLU A 9 -0.55 -20.51 3.45
N PHE A 10 -1.51 -19.85 2.78
CA PHE A 10 -1.23 -18.77 1.84
C PHE A 10 -0.40 -17.66 2.49
N VAL A 11 -0.85 -17.15 3.64
CA VAL A 11 -0.16 -16.08 4.37
C VAL A 11 1.26 -16.48 4.76
N VAL A 12 1.46 -17.70 5.28
CA VAL A 12 2.78 -18.22 5.64
C VAL A 12 3.68 -18.31 4.40
N LYS A 13 3.16 -18.78 3.27
CA LYS A 13 3.90 -18.84 2.00
C LYS A 13 4.31 -17.44 1.53
N CYS A 14 3.43 -16.45 1.64
CA CYS A 14 3.76 -15.07 1.26
C CYS A 14 4.84 -14.46 2.16
N PHE A 15 4.79 -14.71 3.47
CA PHE A 15 5.89 -14.33 4.38
C PHE A 15 7.21 -15.01 4.02
N ALA A 16 7.17 -16.30 3.64
CA ALA A 16 8.35 -17.03 3.20
C ALA A 16 8.97 -16.47 1.90
N ARG A 17 8.17 -15.75 1.11
CA ARG A 17 8.59 -15.02 -0.09
C ARG A 17 8.97 -13.56 0.19
N PHE A 18 9.20 -13.21 1.46
CA PHE A 18 9.63 -11.88 1.90
C PHE A 18 8.65 -10.74 1.60
N MET A 19 7.36 -11.05 1.43
CA MET A 19 6.32 -10.02 1.32
C MET A 19 6.12 -9.33 2.67
N THR A 20 5.88 -8.02 2.62
CA THR A 20 5.49 -7.24 3.81
C THR A 20 4.05 -7.55 4.19
N LEU A 21 3.69 -7.37 5.47
CA LEU A 21 2.34 -7.66 5.96
C LEU A 21 1.25 -6.92 5.17
N THR A 22 1.48 -5.67 4.78
CA THR A 22 0.54 -4.91 3.93
C THR A 22 0.35 -5.57 2.57
N GLN A 23 1.44 -5.96 1.90
CA GLN A 23 1.38 -6.66 0.61
C GLN A 23 0.66 -8.00 0.72
N ILE A 24 0.82 -8.71 1.85
CA ILE A 24 0.13 -9.98 2.09
C ILE A 24 -1.38 -9.76 2.24
N VAL A 25 -1.79 -8.71 2.97
CA VAL A 25 -3.22 -8.37 3.12
C VAL A 25 -3.84 -8.05 1.77
N ASP A 26 -3.18 -7.21 0.95
CA ASP A 26 -3.70 -6.87 -0.37
C ASP A 26 -3.79 -8.10 -1.28
N ALA A 27 -2.73 -8.92 -1.35
CA ALA A 27 -2.72 -10.16 -2.13
C ALA A 27 -3.77 -11.16 -1.63
N PHE A 28 -4.02 -11.21 -0.32
CA PHE A 28 -5.06 -12.06 0.24
C PHE A 28 -6.46 -11.61 -0.16
N MET A 29 -6.72 -10.29 -0.15
CA MET A 29 -8.02 -9.75 -0.53
C MET A 29 -8.33 -9.97 -2.01
N GLU A 30 -7.31 -10.02 -2.86
CA GLU A 30 -7.43 -10.33 -4.28
C GLU A 30 -7.64 -11.83 -4.52
N GLU A 31 -6.84 -12.70 -3.91
CA GLU A 31 -6.92 -14.15 -4.10
C GLU A 31 -8.21 -14.76 -3.52
N PHE A 32 -8.69 -14.22 -2.39
CA PHE A 32 -9.81 -14.79 -1.63
C PHE A 32 -11.00 -13.82 -1.57
N GLU A 33 -11.26 -13.06 -2.63
CA GLU A 33 -12.36 -12.09 -2.69
C GLU A 33 -13.71 -12.73 -2.33
N ASP A 34 -13.97 -13.94 -2.82
CA ASP A 34 -15.20 -14.71 -2.57
C ASP A 34 -15.37 -15.17 -1.11
N ASP A 35 -14.26 -15.31 -0.37
CA ASP A 35 -14.28 -15.74 1.04
C ASP A 35 -14.39 -14.53 2.01
N LEU A 36 -14.31 -13.29 1.50
CA LEU A 36 -14.46 -12.08 2.29
C LEU A 36 -15.92 -11.89 2.70
N PRO A 37 -16.18 -11.35 3.92
CA PRO A 37 -17.54 -11.06 4.32
C PRO A 37 -18.14 -9.97 3.41
N PRO A 38 -19.38 -10.17 2.91
CA PRO A 38 -20.00 -9.23 2.00
C PRO A 38 -20.16 -7.87 2.68
N THR A 39 -20.07 -6.81 1.88
CA THR A 39 -20.42 -5.47 2.34
C THR A 39 -21.92 -5.44 2.60
N ASP A 40 -22.30 -5.03 3.81
CA ASP A 40 -23.71 -4.78 4.12
C ASP A 40 -24.14 -3.46 3.48
N LEU A 41 -24.96 -3.56 2.45
CA LEU A 41 -25.56 -2.43 1.74
C LEU A 41 -27.05 -2.25 2.09
N SER A 42 -27.56 -3.03 3.06
CA SER A 42 -28.99 -3.00 3.41
C SER A 42 -29.42 -1.70 4.10
N GLY A 43 -28.47 -0.92 4.61
CA GLY A 43 -28.71 0.42 5.16
C GLY A 43 -28.53 1.58 4.17
N LEU A 44 -28.40 1.30 2.87
CA LEU A 44 -28.42 2.36 1.86
C LEU A 44 -29.86 2.84 1.69
N PRO A 45 -30.12 4.15 1.88
CA PRO A 45 -31.45 4.68 1.64
C PRO A 45 -31.85 4.49 0.17
N THR A 46 -33.14 4.29 -0.06
CA THR A 46 -33.68 4.31 -1.42
C THR A 46 -33.68 5.75 -1.96
N ILE A 47 -33.88 5.90 -3.27
CA ILE A 47 -33.95 7.24 -3.87
C ILE A 47 -35.20 7.96 -3.32
N GLU A 48 -36.29 7.23 -3.14
CA GLU A 48 -37.53 7.74 -2.54
C GLU A 48 -37.30 8.21 -1.09
N GLU A 49 -36.54 7.46 -0.28
CA GLU A 49 -36.21 7.86 1.10
C GLU A 49 -35.32 9.13 1.14
N LEU A 50 -34.38 9.26 0.21
CA LEU A 50 -33.54 10.47 0.12
C LEU A 50 -34.34 11.71 -0.28
N ILE A 51 -35.30 11.55 -1.20
CA ILE A 51 -36.21 12.63 -1.61
C ILE A 51 -37.13 13.00 -0.43
N GLU A 52 -37.65 12.02 0.31
CA GLU A 52 -38.51 12.26 1.47
C GLU A 52 -37.79 12.96 2.63
N GLU A 53 -36.50 12.67 2.85
CA GLU A 53 -35.68 13.32 3.88
C GLU A 53 -35.31 14.77 3.55
N ASP A 54 -35.21 15.13 2.26
CA ASP A 54 -34.86 16.49 1.82
C ASP A 54 -36.06 17.43 1.66
N HIS A 55 -37.29 16.95 1.95
CA HIS A 55 -38.50 17.75 1.96
C HIS A 55 -38.49 18.80 3.09
N GLY A 56 -37.79 19.90 2.81
CA GLY A 56 -37.87 21.18 3.52
C GLY A 56 -38.25 22.29 2.54
N GLU A 57 -38.69 23.42 3.10
CA GLU A 57 -39.07 24.66 2.40
C GLU A 57 -38.07 25.14 1.31
N LYS A 58 -36.83 24.62 1.33
CA LYS A 58 -35.75 24.89 0.36
C LYS A 58 -35.95 24.24 -1.02
N GLU A 59 -36.57 23.08 -1.12
CA GLU A 59 -36.82 22.42 -2.41
C GLU A 59 -37.74 23.27 -3.29
N SER A 60 -38.75 23.91 -2.66
CA SER A 60 -39.66 24.84 -3.34
C SER A 60 -38.96 26.09 -3.88
N GLU A 61 -37.97 26.63 -3.17
CA GLU A 61 -37.23 27.82 -3.61
C GLU A 61 -36.29 27.48 -4.77
N ILE A 62 -35.57 26.36 -4.66
CA ILE A 62 -34.63 25.88 -5.70
C ILE A 62 -35.38 25.52 -6.99
N LYS A 63 -36.55 24.89 -6.87
CA LYS A 63 -37.40 24.57 -8.04
C LYS A 63 -37.87 25.81 -8.78
N LEU A 64 -38.26 26.85 -8.05
CA LEU A 64 -38.70 28.11 -8.66
C LEU A 64 -37.55 28.85 -9.34
N GLU A 65 -36.38 28.92 -8.69
CA GLU A 65 -35.18 29.55 -9.27
C GLU A 65 -34.74 28.86 -10.57
N PHE A 66 -34.66 27.52 -10.57
CA PHE A 66 -34.32 26.77 -11.78
C PHE A 66 -35.31 26.99 -12.93
N ILE A 67 -36.61 26.96 -12.63
CA ILE A 67 -37.65 27.14 -13.66
C ILE A 67 -37.58 28.55 -14.25
N ASP A 68 -37.38 29.57 -13.41
CA ASP A 68 -37.28 30.96 -13.87
C ASP A 68 -36.03 31.17 -14.75
N ASP A 69 -34.87 30.64 -14.35
CA ASP A 69 -33.62 30.70 -15.12
C ASP A 69 -33.76 29.96 -16.46
N PHE A 70 -34.33 28.75 -16.46
CA PHE A 70 -34.54 27.95 -17.67
C PHE A 70 -35.46 28.65 -18.66
N ILE A 71 -36.56 29.25 -18.15
CA ILE A 71 -37.51 30.02 -18.97
C ILE A 71 -36.82 31.24 -19.57
N GLU A 72 -36.00 31.97 -18.81
CA GLU A 72 -35.28 33.14 -19.32
C GLU A 72 -34.29 32.77 -20.44
N GLU A 73 -33.55 31.68 -20.27
CA GLU A 73 -32.54 31.23 -21.25
C GLU A 73 -33.16 30.69 -22.55
N HIS A 74 -34.30 30.00 -22.47
CA HIS A 74 -34.86 29.25 -23.61
C HIS A 74 -36.06 29.90 -24.29
N ARG A 75 -36.56 31.05 -23.78
CA ARG A 75 -37.75 31.75 -24.31
C ARG A 75 -37.69 31.99 -25.81
N GLU A 76 -36.65 32.65 -26.31
CA GLU A 76 -36.56 33.05 -27.72
C GLU A 76 -36.57 31.83 -28.66
N ILE A 77 -35.89 30.75 -28.26
CA ILE A 77 -35.80 29.49 -29.01
C ILE A 77 -37.17 28.81 -29.10
N PHE A 78 -37.92 28.80 -27.99
CA PHE A 78 -39.25 28.18 -27.94
C PHE A 78 -40.30 29.03 -28.67
N GLU A 79 -40.23 30.36 -28.59
CA GLU A 79 -41.08 31.28 -29.35
C GLU A 79 -40.90 31.11 -30.87
N GLU A 80 -39.66 30.96 -31.35
CA GLU A 80 -39.37 30.69 -32.76
C GLU A 80 -39.91 29.33 -33.22
N LYS A 81 -39.83 28.31 -32.36
CA LYS A 81 -40.15 26.91 -32.73
C LYS A 81 -41.61 26.54 -32.56
N TYR A 82 -42.29 27.09 -31.56
CA TYR A 82 -43.64 26.69 -31.15
C TYR A 82 -44.67 27.83 -31.18
N GLY A 83 -44.26 29.08 -31.43
CA GLY A 83 -45.16 30.23 -31.57
C GLY A 83 -46.06 30.41 -30.35
N ASP A 84 -47.38 30.43 -30.56
CA ASP A 84 -48.39 30.64 -29.49
C ASP A 84 -48.38 29.57 -28.39
N LYS A 85 -47.72 28.41 -28.60
CA LYS A 85 -47.58 27.34 -27.61
C LYS A 85 -46.25 27.37 -26.85
N ALA A 86 -45.38 28.33 -27.14
CA ALA A 86 -44.04 28.40 -26.58
C ALA A 86 -44.05 28.40 -25.05
N ASP A 87 -44.87 29.25 -24.42
CA ASP A 87 -44.93 29.35 -22.96
C ASP A 87 -45.41 28.06 -22.26
N GLU A 88 -46.30 27.28 -22.90
CA GLU A 88 -46.79 26.00 -22.36
C GLU A 88 -45.72 24.91 -22.49
N MET A 89 -45.15 24.77 -23.68
CA MET A 89 -44.08 23.81 -23.97
C MET A 89 -42.80 24.10 -23.16
N LEU A 90 -42.49 25.38 -22.94
CA LEU A 90 -41.31 25.81 -22.20
C LEU A 90 -41.42 25.47 -20.71
N LYS A 91 -42.61 25.68 -20.10
CA LYS A 91 -42.86 25.29 -18.71
C LYS A 91 -42.86 23.78 -18.52
N GLU A 92 -43.43 23.04 -19.46
CA GLU A 92 -43.46 21.58 -19.41
C GLU A 92 -42.03 21.01 -19.51
N GLN A 93 -41.21 21.52 -20.44
CA GLN A 93 -39.80 21.14 -20.56
C GLN A 93 -38.99 21.54 -19.33
N ALA A 94 -39.18 22.75 -18.78
CA ALA A 94 -38.48 23.20 -17.58
C ALA A 94 -38.75 22.29 -16.37
N LEU A 95 -39.99 21.81 -16.23
CA LEU A 95 -40.36 20.87 -15.17
C LEU A 95 -39.75 19.48 -15.39
N GLU A 96 -39.78 18.97 -16.63
CA GLU A 96 -39.17 17.68 -16.96
C GLU A 96 -37.65 17.69 -16.75
N ASP A 97 -36.97 18.76 -17.16
CA ASP A 97 -35.52 18.91 -17.02
C ASP A 97 -35.13 19.09 -15.54
N TYR A 98 -35.91 19.87 -14.77
CA TYR A 98 -35.73 19.99 -13.32
C TYR A 98 -35.86 18.62 -12.63
N ASP A 99 -36.95 17.90 -12.89
CA ASP A 99 -37.19 16.60 -12.25
C ASP A 99 -36.09 15.59 -12.62
N PHE A 100 -35.58 15.64 -13.86
CA PHE A 100 -34.45 14.82 -14.31
C PHE A 100 -33.13 15.17 -13.60
N GLU A 101 -32.76 16.45 -13.55
CA GLU A 101 -31.53 16.91 -12.88
C GLU A 101 -31.59 16.61 -11.37
N TYR A 102 -32.76 16.82 -10.76
CA TYR A 102 -33.01 16.51 -9.37
C TYR A 102 -32.84 15.01 -9.07
N LEU A 103 -33.44 14.13 -9.88
CA LEU A 103 -33.24 12.67 -9.77
C LEU A 103 -31.78 12.24 -9.97
N GLN A 104 -31.04 12.94 -10.85
CA GLN A 104 -29.63 12.69 -11.08
C GLN A 104 -28.79 13.01 -9.84
N ASP A 105 -29.09 14.10 -9.13
CA ASP A 105 -28.39 14.49 -7.91
C ASP A 105 -28.57 13.48 -6.78
N TYR A 106 -29.78 12.95 -6.57
CA TYR A 106 -29.99 11.87 -5.59
C TYR A 106 -29.30 10.57 -5.97
N THR A 107 -29.29 10.25 -7.26
CA THR A 107 -28.55 9.07 -7.76
C THR A 107 -27.05 9.23 -7.47
N ASN A 108 -26.50 10.41 -7.77
CA ASN A 108 -25.11 10.76 -7.48
C ASN A 108 -24.81 10.73 -5.97
N ALA A 109 -25.71 11.26 -5.13
CA ALA A 109 -25.57 11.27 -3.68
C ALA A 109 -25.55 9.85 -3.11
N ARG A 110 -26.47 9.00 -3.59
CA ARG A 110 -26.55 7.59 -3.22
C ARG A 110 -25.32 6.81 -3.66
N ASP A 111 -24.81 7.04 -4.86
CA ASP A 111 -23.59 6.40 -5.35
C ASP A 111 -22.35 6.85 -4.58
N LYS A 112 -22.26 8.14 -4.21
CA LYS A 112 -21.20 8.64 -3.31
C LYS A 112 -21.25 7.92 -1.96
N LEU A 113 -22.43 7.81 -1.35
CA LEU A 113 -22.62 7.12 -0.07
C LEU A 113 -22.27 5.64 -0.18
N ARG A 114 -22.70 4.96 -1.25
CA ARG A 114 -22.36 3.57 -1.54
C ARG A 114 -20.84 3.38 -1.66
N ASN A 115 -20.16 4.23 -2.41
CA ASN A 115 -18.71 4.17 -2.57
C ASN A 115 -17.97 4.42 -1.25
N GLN A 116 -18.49 5.32 -0.42
CA GLN A 116 -17.95 5.57 0.91
C GLN A 116 -18.07 4.33 1.80
N ILE A 117 -19.25 3.70 1.86
CA ILE A 117 -19.49 2.46 2.62
C ILE A 117 -18.55 1.35 2.15
N LEU A 118 -18.41 1.15 0.83
CA LEU A 118 -17.52 0.15 0.26
C LEU A 118 -16.05 0.40 0.64
N THR A 119 -15.61 1.65 0.60
CA THR A 119 -14.24 2.05 0.96
C THR A 119 -13.98 1.79 2.44
N THR A 120 -14.87 2.25 3.31
CA THR A 120 -14.75 2.05 4.77
C THR A 120 -14.77 0.57 5.14
N HIS A 121 -15.66 -0.22 4.52
CA HIS A 121 -15.68 -1.68 4.72
C HIS A 121 -14.35 -2.32 4.30
N LYS A 122 -13.81 -1.94 3.14
CA LYS A 122 -12.52 -2.44 2.66
C LYS A 122 -11.38 -2.11 3.61
N GLU A 123 -11.35 -0.90 4.17
CA GLU A 123 -10.37 -0.47 5.16
C GLU A 123 -10.47 -1.25 6.47
N LEU A 124 -11.69 -1.44 6.98
CA LEU A 124 -11.94 -2.25 8.18
C LEU A 124 -11.52 -3.71 7.96
N LEU A 125 -11.75 -4.26 6.77
CA LEU A 125 -11.29 -5.60 6.42
C LEU A 125 -9.77 -5.68 6.39
N ARG A 126 -9.10 -4.71 5.78
CA ARG A 126 -7.64 -4.63 5.77
C ARG A 126 -7.08 -4.62 7.19
N GLU A 127 -7.60 -3.77 8.07
CA GLU A 127 -7.13 -3.69 9.46
C GLU A 127 -7.36 -5.01 10.22
N ASN A 128 -8.54 -5.62 10.04
CA ASN A 128 -8.86 -6.91 10.66
C ASN A 128 -7.93 -8.04 10.18
N LEU A 129 -7.67 -8.12 8.88
CA LEU A 129 -6.77 -9.11 8.28
C LEU A 129 -5.33 -8.87 8.71
N PHE A 130 -4.88 -7.61 8.71
CA PHE A 130 -3.54 -7.21 9.17
C PHE A 130 -3.26 -7.73 10.58
N ASN A 131 -4.17 -7.47 11.52
CA ASN A 131 -4.04 -7.92 12.90
C ASN A 131 -4.04 -9.44 13.06
N ARG A 132 -4.77 -10.15 12.20
CA ARG A 132 -4.84 -11.62 12.21
C ARG A 132 -3.58 -12.26 11.61
N PHE A 133 -3.08 -11.72 10.51
CA PHE A 133 -1.91 -12.25 9.81
C PHE A 133 -0.60 -11.95 10.53
N ARG A 134 -0.56 -10.91 11.37
CA ARG A 134 0.61 -10.59 12.20
C ARG A 134 1.14 -11.78 13.02
N ARG A 135 0.27 -12.69 13.48
CA ARG A 135 0.68 -13.88 14.25
C ARG A 135 1.30 -14.99 13.40
N LEU A 136 1.13 -14.91 12.08
CA LEU A 136 1.68 -15.85 11.10
C LEU A 136 3.03 -15.36 10.52
N ASP A 137 3.55 -14.24 11.01
CA ASP A 137 4.94 -13.84 10.78
C ASP A 137 5.86 -14.74 11.61
N ILE A 138 6.90 -15.28 10.99
CA ILE A 138 7.89 -16.14 11.66
C ILE A 138 8.64 -15.42 12.79
N ASN A 139 8.74 -14.09 12.70
CA ASN A 139 9.38 -13.26 13.72
C ASN A 139 8.46 -13.02 14.94
N HIS A 140 7.18 -13.39 14.84
CA HIS A 140 6.23 -13.25 15.93
C HIS A 140 6.46 -14.36 16.97
N GLY A 141 6.56 -14.00 18.25
CA GLY A 141 6.84 -14.97 19.33
C GLY A 141 5.78 -16.07 19.53
N GLN A 142 4.61 -15.92 18.91
CA GLN A 142 3.51 -16.90 18.91
C GLN A 142 3.32 -17.58 17.55
N PHE A 143 4.35 -17.58 16.68
CA PHE A 143 4.27 -18.24 15.39
C PHE A 143 3.96 -19.74 15.56
N PRO A 144 2.90 -20.28 14.92
CA PRO A 144 2.51 -21.67 15.13
C PRO A 144 3.56 -22.66 14.62
N ASP A 145 3.99 -23.59 15.48
CA ASP A 145 5.04 -24.57 15.16
C ASP A 145 4.73 -25.42 13.92
N LYS A 146 3.44 -25.74 13.70
CA LYS A 146 2.99 -26.53 12.55
C LYS A 146 3.35 -25.92 11.19
N TYR A 147 3.56 -24.61 11.13
CA TYR A 147 3.90 -23.89 9.89
C TYR A 147 5.40 -23.69 9.69
N LYS A 148 6.25 -24.10 10.64
CA LYS A 148 7.71 -23.91 10.53
C LYS A 148 8.31 -24.65 9.34
N ALA A 149 7.87 -25.89 9.10
CA ALA A 149 8.31 -26.68 7.95
C ALA A 149 7.87 -26.02 6.64
N LEU A 150 6.57 -25.69 6.52
CA LEU A 150 6.00 -25.02 5.35
C LEU A 150 6.74 -23.72 5.01
N PHE A 151 7.00 -22.88 6.02
CA PHE A 151 7.74 -21.63 5.83
C PHE A 151 9.14 -21.90 5.28
N LYS A 152 9.88 -22.83 5.90
CA LYS A 152 11.25 -23.14 5.52
C LYS A 152 11.31 -23.71 4.10
N ASP A 153 10.44 -24.66 3.78
CA ASP A 153 10.40 -25.30 2.46
C ASP A 153 10.05 -24.29 1.38
N THR A 154 9.05 -23.43 1.61
CA THR A 154 8.66 -22.39 0.65
C THR A 154 9.76 -21.35 0.48
N ARG A 155 10.42 -20.95 1.57
CA ARG A 155 11.54 -19.99 1.53
C ARG A 155 12.72 -20.57 0.76
N ASP A 156 13.07 -21.83 1.02
CA ASP A 156 14.20 -22.49 0.39
C ASP A 156 13.92 -22.76 -1.10
N GLU A 157 12.67 -23.08 -1.47
CA GLU A 157 12.21 -23.15 -2.86
C GLU A 157 12.30 -21.79 -3.57
N PHE A 158 11.74 -20.74 -2.95
CA PHE A 158 11.82 -19.38 -3.48
C PHE A 158 13.28 -18.94 -3.64
N GLY A 159 14.10 -19.18 -2.62
CA GLY A 159 15.53 -18.90 -2.66
C GLY A 159 16.30 -19.68 -3.73
N LYS A 160 15.86 -20.88 -4.11
CA LYS A 160 16.44 -21.63 -5.24
C LYS A 160 16.03 -21.06 -6.59
N ASN A 161 14.75 -20.74 -6.76
CA ASN A 161 14.21 -20.25 -8.04
C ASN A 161 14.73 -18.86 -8.39
N TYR A 162 14.97 -18.02 -7.38
CA TYR A 162 15.47 -16.66 -7.54
C TYR A 162 16.95 -16.51 -7.15
N ARG A 163 17.65 -17.62 -6.87
CA ARG A 163 19.12 -17.56 -6.69
C ARG A 163 19.73 -17.25 -8.04
N ILE A 164 20.33 -16.08 -8.16
CA ILE A 164 21.26 -15.79 -9.25
C ILE A 164 22.50 -16.68 -8.98
N PRO A 165 22.82 -17.67 -9.85
CA PRO A 165 23.95 -18.58 -9.62
C PRO A 165 25.28 -17.83 -9.45
N ASP A 166 25.38 -16.65 -10.08
CA ASP A 166 26.53 -15.75 -10.02
C ASP A 166 26.80 -15.23 -8.59
N LEU A 167 25.79 -15.14 -7.71
CA LEU A 167 25.96 -14.67 -6.32
C LEU A 167 26.45 -15.73 -5.33
N SER A 168 26.87 -16.89 -5.83
CA SER A 168 27.54 -17.91 -4.99
C SER A 168 29.00 -17.55 -4.66
N VAL A 169 29.61 -16.66 -5.46
CA VAL A 169 30.96 -16.14 -5.27
C VAL A 169 30.90 -14.79 -4.56
N MET A 170 31.70 -14.62 -3.49
CA MET A 170 31.68 -13.40 -2.67
C MET A 170 31.98 -12.14 -3.49
N GLU A 171 32.88 -12.22 -4.47
CA GLU A 171 33.22 -11.11 -5.37
C GLU A 171 32.01 -10.60 -6.16
N ASN A 172 31.16 -11.51 -6.66
CA ASN A 172 29.95 -11.15 -7.38
C ASN A 172 28.90 -10.52 -6.44
N VAL A 173 28.82 -10.99 -5.20
CA VAL A 173 27.96 -10.36 -4.16
C VAL A 173 28.42 -8.94 -3.89
N VAL A 174 29.73 -8.72 -3.72
CA VAL A 174 30.31 -7.39 -3.50
C VAL A 174 30.02 -6.48 -4.70
N ARG A 175 30.22 -6.98 -5.93
CA ARG A 175 29.94 -6.22 -7.15
C ARG A 175 28.47 -5.79 -7.25
N GLU A 176 27.51 -6.68 -6.98
CA GLU A 176 26.09 -6.30 -6.99
C GLU A 176 25.74 -5.31 -5.87
N LEU A 177 26.34 -5.46 -4.68
CA LEU A 177 26.18 -4.50 -3.60
C LEU A 177 26.76 -3.12 -3.98
N GLU A 178 27.89 -3.07 -4.69
CA GLU A 178 28.46 -1.81 -5.20
C GLU A 178 27.56 -1.15 -6.24
N ILE A 179 26.95 -1.94 -7.13
CA ILE A 179 25.96 -1.46 -8.10
C ILE A 179 24.75 -0.86 -7.36
N LEU A 180 24.19 -1.59 -6.37
CA LEU A 180 23.08 -1.11 -5.54
C LEU A 180 23.45 0.16 -4.77
N TYR A 181 24.65 0.23 -4.21
CA TYR A 181 25.15 1.46 -3.58
C TYR A 181 25.22 2.63 -4.57
N GLY A 182 25.66 2.37 -5.81
CA GLY A 182 25.65 3.35 -6.90
C GLY A 182 24.24 3.88 -7.20
N TYR A 183 23.24 2.99 -7.28
CA TYR A 183 21.83 3.38 -7.46
C TYR A 183 21.30 4.22 -6.31
N GLU A 184 21.55 3.80 -5.07
CA GLU A 184 21.13 4.57 -3.89
C GLU A 184 21.76 5.96 -3.86
N LYS A 185 23.04 6.07 -4.23
CA LYS A 185 23.73 7.36 -4.34
C LYS A 185 23.09 8.27 -5.39
N GLN A 186 22.68 7.72 -6.54
CA GLN A 186 21.95 8.49 -7.55
C GLN A 186 20.59 8.96 -7.04
N HIS A 187 19.83 8.10 -6.36
CA HIS A 187 18.55 8.48 -5.77
C HIS A 187 18.69 9.57 -4.71
N ILE A 188 19.72 9.52 -3.86
CA ILE A 188 20.01 10.60 -2.90
C ILE A 188 20.20 11.96 -3.60
N LEU A 189 20.85 11.98 -4.76
CA LEU A 189 21.13 13.21 -5.50
C LEU A 189 19.91 13.72 -6.30
N GLN A 190 19.01 12.82 -6.70
CA GLN A 190 17.84 13.14 -7.53
C GLN A 190 16.60 13.50 -6.70
N GLN A 191 16.54 13.08 -5.43
CA GLN A 191 15.38 13.31 -4.57
C GLN A 191 15.41 14.71 -3.94
N SER A 192 14.29 15.42 -4.04
CA SER A 192 14.10 16.73 -3.39
C SER A 192 13.49 16.62 -1.98
N ASN A 193 12.87 15.49 -1.66
CA ASN A 193 12.23 15.25 -0.37
C ASN A 193 13.25 14.78 0.68
N SER A 194 13.41 15.55 1.76
CA SER A 194 14.33 15.25 2.86
C SER A 194 14.11 13.89 3.52
N LYS A 195 12.85 13.41 3.60
CA LYS A 195 12.54 12.09 4.17
C LYS A 195 13.06 10.95 3.29
N ASP A 196 12.88 11.08 1.98
CA ASP A 196 13.33 10.07 1.02
C ASP A 196 14.86 10.06 0.90
N VAL A 197 15.48 11.24 0.90
CA VAL A 197 16.95 11.38 0.98
C VAL A 197 17.51 10.64 2.20
N THR A 198 16.89 10.82 3.38
CA THR A 198 17.33 10.15 4.61
C THR A 198 17.16 8.62 4.53
N LYS A 199 16.06 8.14 3.93
CA LYS A 199 15.81 6.72 3.70
C LYS A 199 16.89 6.09 2.82
N HIS A 200 17.17 6.70 1.67
CA HIS A 200 18.19 6.22 0.74
C HIS A 200 19.60 6.32 1.32
N MET A 201 19.89 7.36 2.11
CA MET A 201 21.19 7.49 2.81
C MET A 201 21.41 6.38 3.85
N ASN A 202 20.38 6.04 4.63
CA ASN A 202 20.44 4.93 5.58
C ASN A 202 20.65 3.58 4.85
N LEU A 203 19.98 3.38 3.72
CA LEU A 203 20.12 2.16 2.93
C LEU A 203 21.53 2.05 2.31
N ALA A 204 22.05 3.14 1.73
CA ALA A 204 23.41 3.22 1.22
C ALA A 204 24.46 2.88 2.30
N HIS A 205 24.27 3.38 3.53
CA HIS A 205 25.15 3.06 4.66
C HIS A 205 25.10 1.59 5.06
N GLN A 206 23.91 0.97 5.05
CA GLN A 206 23.77 -0.47 5.31
C GLN A 206 24.43 -1.32 4.23
N ILE A 207 24.30 -0.93 2.95
CA ILE A 207 24.96 -1.60 1.84
C ILE A 207 26.49 -1.53 2.01
N LEU A 208 27.04 -0.35 2.29
CA LEU A 208 28.48 -0.18 2.55
C LEU A 208 28.99 -1.04 3.71
N LYS A 209 28.27 -1.07 4.83
CA LYS A 209 28.62 -1.94 5.96
C LYS A 209 28.65 -3.42 5.56
N THR A 210 27.70 -3.83 4.72
CA THR A 210 27.60 -5.21 4.23
C THR A 210 28.77 -5.53 3.29
N ILE A 211 29.14 -4.62 2.39
CA ILE A 211 30.34 -4.76 1.53
C ILE A 211 31.59 -4.93 2.38
N ILE A 212 31.80 -4.07 3.39
CA ILE A 212 32.96 -4.16 4.30
C ILE A 212 32.99 -5.52 5.01
N ALA A 213 31.84 -5.98 5.50
CA ALA A 213 31.73 -7.28 6.16
C ALA A 213 32.05 -8.44 5.19
N CYS A 214 31.52 -8.42 3.96
CA CYS A 214 31.83 -9.40 2.92
C CYS A 214 33.32 -9.45 2.61
N ASN A 215 33.96 -8.29 2.41
CA ASN A 215 35.39 -8.19 2.14
C ASN A 215 36.25 -8.67 3.33
N ALA A 216 35.83 -8.39 4.57
CA ALA A 216 36.52 -8.86 5.76
C ALA A 216 36.43 -10.38 5.93
N ILE A 217 35.30 -10.98 5.56
CA ILE A 217 35.11 -12.45 5.56
C ILE A 217 35.99 -13.09 4.50
N ASP A 218 36.05 -12.50 3.30
CA ASP A 218 36.82 -13.04 2.17
C ASP A 218 38.33 -12.93 2.40
N ALA A 219 38.78 -11.85 3.06
CA ALA A 219 40.19 -11.63 3.37
C ALA A 219 40.82 -12.75 4.22
N LYS A 220 40.02 -13.53 4.97
CA LYS A 220 40.43 -14.42 6.07
C LYS A 220 41.31 -13.69 7.11
N PRO A 221 41.16 -13.95 8.42
CA PRO A 221 42.19 -13.50 9.35
C PRO A 221 43.47 -14.29 9.00
N GLU A 222 44.52 -13.61 8.56
CA GLU A 222 45.88 -14.10 8.79
C GLU A 222 45.99 -14.34 10.29
N VAL A 223 45.93 -15.60 10.70
CA VAL A 223 46.29 -16.00 12.06
C VAL A 223 47.80 -15.81 12.15
N VAL A 224 48.24 -14.59 12.45
CA VAL A 224 49.53 -14.42 13.11
C VAL A 224 49.33 -15.01 14.50
N ASP A 225 49.78 -16.24 14.66
CA ASP A 225 49.79 -16.96 15.93
C ASP A 225 50.78 -16.27 16.89
N VAL A 226 50.38 -15.13 17.43
CA VAL A 226 51.08 -14.51 18.55
C VAL A 226 50.60 -15.24 19.79
N THR A 227 51.24 -16.37 20.08
CA THR A 227 51.10 -17.01 21.38
C THR A 227 51.40 -15.99 22.49
N PRO A 228 50.65 -15.99 23.62
CA PRO A 228 50.72 -14.94 24.65
C PRO A 228 52.09 -14.73 25.32
N GLN A 229 53.10 -15.55 25.02
CA GLN A 229 54.43 -15.46 25.61
C GLN A 229 55.29 -14.34 25.00
N ASP A 230 55.01 -13.88 23.78
CA ASP A 230 55.89 -12.90 23.10
C ASP A 230 55.51 -11.42 23.32
N VAL A 231 54.32 -11.13 23.83
CA VAL A 231 53.89 -9.74 24.14
C VAL A 231 54.76 -9.11 25.24
N LYS A 232 55.13 -9.89 26.28
CA LYS A 232 55.99 -9.41 27.38
C LYS A 232 57.45 -9.21 26.94
N LYS A 233 57.95 -9.98 25.97
CA LYS A 233 59.30 -9.84 25.43
C LYS A 233 59.42 -8.64 24.47
N ALA A 234 58.39 -8.40 23.67
CA ALA A 234 58.31 -7.24 22.78
C ALA A 234 58.22 -5.92 23.56
N LEU A 235 57.38 -5.85 24.61
CA LEU A 235 57.24 -4.67 25.47
C LEU A 235 58.53 -4.34 26.25
N LYS A 236 59.27 -5.37 26.73
CA LYS A 236 60.56 -5.16 27.41
C LYS A 236 61.67 -4.69 26.48
N LYS A 237 61.65 -5.04 25.19
CA LYS A 237 62.63 -4.54 24.20
C LYS A 237 62.36 -3.08 23.85
N ALA A 238 61.09 -2.70 23.67
CA ALA A 238 60.72 -1.32 23.35
C ALA A 238 61.00 -0.34 24.51
N GLN A 239 60.87 -0.78 25.77
CA GLN A 239 61.20 0.05 26.93
C GLN A 239 62.71 0.19 27.20
N LYS A 240 63.55 -0.71 26.67
CA LYS A 240 65.01 -0.62 26.81
C LYS A 240 65.69 0.22 25.73
N SER A 241 65.01 0.49 24.60
CA SER A 241 65.54 1.32 23.51
C SER A 241 65.23 2.81 23.65
N THR A 242 64.54 3.22 24.71
CA THR A 242 64.16 4.62 24.98
C THR A 242 64.94 5.26 26.13
N THR A 243 65.94 4.58 26.68
CA THR A 243 66.82 5.08 27.74
C THR A 243 68.29 4.72 27.47
N ASP A 244 68.80 5.17 26.32
CA ASP A 244 70.22 5.49 26.09
C ASP A 244 70.27 6.67 25.11
#